data_AF-E2A294-F1
#
_entry.id   AF-E2A294-F1
#
_cell.length_a   1.000
_cell.length_b   1.000
_cell.length_c   1.000
_cell.angle_alpha   90.00
_cell.angle_beta   90.00
_cell.angle_gamma   90.00
#
_symmetry.space_group_name_H-M   'P 1'
#
loop_
_entity.id
_entity.type
_entity.pdbx_description
1 polymer ?
#
loop_
_entity_poly.entity_id
_entity_poly.type
_entity_poly.pdbx_seq_one_letter_code
_entity_poly.pdbx_strand_id
1 'polypeptide(L)'
;IDMVWSFAYEYMHGILCGVSKYIWNQWTASDSKSCFKLNKAERDTINQRLSLIKPTQDIHRLPESLHDRAKWKASAEKSWLLYYSLPCLNGVLNQDAFTHYSLLVNSLYVLLKTEITANELKQCEYDLLKFVGYFEVYYGRQKMTFNVHTLLHIVQSV
;
A
#
# COMPACT_ATOMS: atom_id res chain seq x y z
N ILE A 1 25.98 -9.65 -8.42
CA ILE A 1 24.73 -9.22 -7.74
C ILE A 1 25.17 -8.39 -6.56
N ASP A 2 24.95 -7.08 -6.65
CA ASP A 2 25.45 -6.12 -5.67
C ASP A 2 24.49 -6.08 -4.48
N MET A 3 24.85 -6.80 -3.42
CA MET A 3 23.97 -7.07 -2.27
C MET A 3 23.57 -5.78 -1.52
N VAL A 4 24.35 -4.71 -1.66
CA VAL A 4 24.16 -3.44 -0.94
C VAL A 4 22.87 -2.72 -1.36
N TRP A 5 22.50 -2.78 -2.65
CA TRP A 5 21.27 -2.18 -3.16
C TRP A 5 20.02 -3.02 -2.86
N SER A 6 20.19 -4.35 -2.70
CA SER A 6 19.09 -5.23 -2.32
C SER A 6 18.55 -4.92 -0.92
N PHE A 7 19.41 -4.53 0.03
CA PHE A 7 18.98 -4.20 1.39
C PHE A 7 18.10 -2.94 1.47
N ALA A 8 18.46 -1.86 0.75
CA ALA A 8 17.66 -0.64 0.73
C ALA A 8 16.29 -0.89 0.06
N TYR A 9 16.28 -1.65 -1.02
CA TYR A 9 15.07 -2.04 -1.74
C TYR A 9 14.13 -2.91 -0.89
N GLU A 10 14.67 -3.93 -0.23
CA GLU A 10 13.90 -4.83 0.64
C GLU A 10 13.37 -4.10 1.88
N TYR A 11 14.14 -3.15 2.41
CA TYR A 11 13.73 -2.29 3.52
C TYR A 11 12.56 -1.38 3.14
N MET A 12 12.66 -0.67 2.01
CA MET A 12 11.57 0.17 1.49
C MET A 12 10.29 -0.65 1.29
N HIS A 13 10.42 -1.80 0.62
CA HIS A 13 9.30 -2.71 0.40
C HIS A 13 8.70 -3.20 1.73
N GLY A 14 9.55 -3.56 2.70
CA GLY A 14 9.12 -3.99 4.04
C GLY A 14 8.30 -2.94 4.78
N ILE A 15 8.76 -1.68 4.79
CA ILE A 15 8.02 -0.56 5.41
C ILE A 15 6.68 -0.37 4.73
N LEU A 16 6.67 -0.31 3.40
CA LEU A 16 5.46 0.00 2.63
C LEU A 16 4.43 -1.13 2.71
N CYS A 17 4.89 -2.39 2.68
CA CYS A 17 4.04 -3.54 3.02
C CYS A 17 3.49 -3.45 4.45
N GLY A 18 4.31 -3.03 5.41
CA GLY A 18 3.89 -2.82 6.79
C GLY A 18 2.78 -1.77 6.91
N VAL A 19 2.94 -0.62 6.25
CA VAL A 19 1.93 0.45 6.22
C VAL A 19 0.67 0.00 5.50
N SER A 20 0.79 -0.67 4.35
CA SER A 20 -0.33 -1.24 3.58
C SER A 20 -1.17 -2.22 4.43
N LYS A 21 -0.53 -3.14 5.14
CA LYS A 21 -1.21 -4.07 6.07
C LYS A 21 -1.86 -3.32 7.23
N TYR A 22 -1.19 -2.30 7.75
CA TYR A 22 -1.71 -1.49 8.85
C TYR A 22 -3.00 -0.74 8.46
N ILE A 23 -3.01 -0.10 7.29
CA ILE A 23 -4.19 0.57 6.73
C ILE A 23 -5.34 -0.41 6.54
N TRP A 24 -5.06 -1.58 5.97
CA TRP A 24 -6.07 -2.61 5.78
C TRP A 24 -6.70 -3.06 7.10
N ASN A 25 -5.90 -3.19 8.16
CA ASN A 25 -6.41 -3.48 9.50
C ASN A 25 -7.29 -2.33 10.01
N GLN A 26 -6.95 -1.06 9.75
CA GLN A 26 -7.85 0.06 10.07
C GLN A 26 -9.18 -0.03 9.30
N TRP A 27 -9.21 -0.57 8.09
CA TRP A 27 -10.45 -0.71 7.34
C TRP A 27 -11.27 -1.94 7.74
N THR A 28 -10.64 -3.00 8.24
CA THR A 28 -11.32 -4.31 8.36
C THR A 28 -11.45 -4.86 9.77
N ALA A 29 -10.65 -4.38 10.74
CA ALA A 29 -10.69 -4.88 12.11
C ALA A 29 -12.04 -4.54 12.77
N SER A 30 -12.55 -5.48 13.57
CA SER A 30 -13.86 -5.37 14.23
C SER A 30 -13.92 -4.21 15.22
N ASP A 31 -12.82 -3.93 15.92
CA ASP A 31 -12.63 -2.87 16.89
C ASP A 31 -12.19 -1.53 16.27
N SER A 32 -11.93 -1.51 14.96
CA SER A 32 -11.55 -0.27 14.27
C SER A 32 -12.67 0.76 14.33
N LYS A 33 -12.26 1.99 14.65
CA LYS A 33 -13.08 3.20 14.66
C LYS A 33 -12.80 4.12 13.46
N SER A 34 -12.08 3.61 12.45
CA SER A 34 -11.78 4.37 11.24
C SER A 34 -13.08 4.80 10.54
N CYS A 35 -13.10 6.04 10.04
CA CYS A 35 -14.18 6.52 9.18
C CYS A 35 -14.25 5.80 7.84
N PHE A 36 -13.19 5.08 7.47
CA PHE A 36 -13.07 4.29 6.23
C PHE A 36 -13.27 2.79 6.45
N LYS A 37 -14.00 2.41 7.51
CA LYS A 37 -14.23 1.01 7.83
C LYS A 37 -15.12 0.36 6.78
N LEU A 38 -14.66 -0.78 6.27
CA LEU A 38 -15.36 -1.58 5.27
C LEU A 38 -16.31 -2.56 5.94
N ASN A 39 -17.53 -2.64 5.43
CA ASN A 39 -18.51 -3.64 5.83
C ASN A 39 -18.22 -5.02 5.20
N LYS A 40 -19.00 -6.04 5.56
CA LYS A 40 -18.79 -7.40 5.03
C LYS A 40 -18.97 -7.47 3.51
N ALA A 41 -20.03 -6.86 2.97
CA ALA A 41 -20.33 -6.92 1.54
C ALA A 41 -19.26 -6.21 0.69
N GLU A 42 -18.73 -5.09 1.17
CA GLU A 42 -17.61 -4.37 0.53
C GLU A 42 -16.35 -5.24 0.51
N ARG A 43 -16.00 -5.89 1.62
CA ARG A 43 -14.85 -6.80 1.68
C ARG A 43 -15.02 -8.01 0.74
N ASP A 44 -16.22 -8.58 0.69
CA ASP A 44 -16.54 -9.69 -0.21
C ASP A 44 -16.43 -9.24 -1.68
N THR A 45 -16.87 -8.02 -2.01
CA THR A 45 -16.74 -7.42 -3.35
C THR A 45 -15.27 -7.25 -3.74
N ILE A 46 -14.43 -6.74 -2.83
CA ILE A 46 -12.98 -6.58 -3.09
C ILE A 46 -12.34 -7.96 -3.32
N ASN A 47 -12.70 -8.96 -2.51
CA ASN A 47 -12.14 -10.31 -2.65
C ASN A 47 -12.59 -11.01 -3.94
N GLN A 48 -13.84 -10.80 -4.36
CA GLN A 48 -14.33 -11.27 -5.66
C GLN A 48 -13.61 -10.60 -6.83
N ARG A 49 -13.38 -9.29 -6.77
CA ARG A 49 -12.59 -8.60 -7.80
C ARG A 49 -11.18 -9.13 -7.87
N LEU A 50 -10.56 -9.38 -6.72
CA LEU A 50 -9.22 -9.94 -6.64
C LEU A 50 -9.16 -11.35 -7.26
N SER A 51 -10.14 -12.22 -7.01
CA SER A 51 -10.17 -13.58 -7.58
C SER A 51 -10.43 -13.61 -9.08
N LEU A 52 -11.06 -12.57 -9.64
CA LEU A 52 -11.28 -12.42 -11.08
C LEU A 52 -10.05 -11.94 -11.82
N ILE A 53 -9.06 -11.36 -11.13
CA ILE A 53 -7.82 -10.91 -11.77
C ILE A 53 -7.00 -12.12 -12.19
N LYS A 54 -6.86 -12.28 -13.51
CA LYS A 54 -5.92 -13.23 -14.08
C LYS A 54 -4.53 -12.61 -14.08
N PRO A 55 -3.51 -13.30 -13.56
CA PRO A 55 -2.16 -12.76 -13.54
C PRO A 55 -1.65 -12.51 -14.97
N THR A 56 -1.03 -11.36 -15.23
CA THR A 56 -0.30 -11.09 -16.46
C THR A 56 1.04 -11.83 -16.46
N GLN A 57 1.73 -11.90 -17.61
CA GLN A 57 2.93 -12.72 -17.79
C GLN A 57 4.05 -12.50 -16.74
N ASP A 58 4.09 -11.32 -16.10
CA ASP A 58 5.08 -10.95 -15.08
C ASP A 58 4.74 -11.42 -13.65
N ILE A 59 3.50 -11.85 -13.40
CA ILE A 59 3.05 -12.32 -12.08
C ILE A 59 2.65 -13.79 -12.20
N HIS A 60 3.57 -14.71 -11.96
CA HIS A 60 3.29 -16.15 -12.16
C HIS A 60 2.36 -16.78 -11.10
N ARG A 61 1.93 -16.04 -10.08
CA ARG A 61 1.08 -16.57 -8.99
C ARG A 61 -0.29 -15.91 -8.95
N LEU A 62 -1.30 -16.74 -8.79
CA LEU A 62 -2.67 -16.31 -8.52
C LEU A 62 -2.71 -15.44 -7.26
N PRO A 63 -3.54 -14.39 -7.25
CA PRO A 63 -3.72 -13.59 -6.05
C PRO A 63 -4.29 -14.44 -4.91
N GLU A 64 -3.66 -14.34 -3.73
CA GLU A 64 -4.13 -15.01 -2.52
C GLU A 64 -5.39 -14.30 -1.98
N SER A 65 -6.24 -15.03 -1.25
CA SER A 65 -7.46 -14.47 -0.66
C SER A 65 -7.14 -13.39 0.38
N LEU A 66 -7.90 -12.29 0.39
CA LEU A 66 -7.75 -11.22 1.38
C LEU A 66 -8.07 -11.67 2.81
N HIS A 67 -8.81 -12.78 2.97
CA HIS A 67 -9.07 -13.37 4.28
C HIS A 67 -7.80 -13.91 4.95
N ASP A 68 -6.83 -14.39 4.17
CA ASP A 68 -5.56 -14.93 4.66
C ASP A 68 -4.40 -13.92 4.56
N ARG A 69 -4.71 -12.63 4.38
CA ARG A 69 -3.70 -11.58 4.18
C ARG A 69 -2.64 -11.49 5.27
N ALA A 70 -2.98 -11.88 6.50
CA ALA A 70 -2.01 -11.98 7.60
C ALA A 70 -0.86 -12.98 7.31
N LYS A 71 -1.14 -14.04 6.54
CA LYS A 71 -0.18 -15.11 6.18
C LYS A 71 0.52 -14.87 4.84
N TRP A 72 0.15 -13.81 4.12
CA TRP A 72 0.75 -13.53 2.82
C TRP A 72 2.26 -13.32 2.93
N LYS A 73 2.98 -13.98 2.01
CA LYS A 73 4.40 -13.74 1.80
C LYS A 73 4.62 -12.32 1.26
N ALA A 74 5.83 -11.79 1.43
CA ALA A 74 6.21 -10.48 0.94
C ALA A 74 5.90 -10.28 -0.56
N SER A 75 6.09 -11.31 -1.39
CA SER A 75 5.77 -11.26 -2.82
C SER A 75 4.28 -11.07 -3.11
N ALA A 76 3.39 -11.70 -2.33
CA ALA A 76 1.95 -11.56 -2.52
C ALA A 76 1.46 -10.17 -2.07
N GLU A 77 2.00 -9.68 -0.95
CA GLU A 77 1.73 -8.31 -0.48
C GLU A 77 2.24 -7.27 -1.49
N LYS A 78 3.39 -7.50 -2.12
CA LYS A 78 3.90 -6.67 -3.22
C LYS A 78 2.91 -6.58 -4.37
N SER A 79 2.46 -7.75 -4.86
CA SER A 79 1.57 -7.81 -6.01
C SER A 79 0.22 -7.15 -5.72
N TRP A 80 -0.30 -7.36 -4.51
CA TRP A 80 -1.48 -6.65 -4.03
C TRP A 80 -1.26 -5.14 -4.07
N LEU A 81 -0.21 -4.65 -3.41
CA LEU A 81 0.03 -3.21 -3.25
C LEU A 81 0.21 -2.52 -4.60
N LEU A 82 1.01 -3.08 -5.50
CA LEU A 82 1.37 -2.45 -6.78
C LEU A 82 0.34 -2.62 -7.90
N TYR A 83 -0.33 -3.77 -7.99
CA TYR A 83 -1.09 -4.12 -9.20
C TYR A 83 -2.58 -4.31 -8.94
N TYR A 84 -2.95 -4.88 -7.78
CA TYR A 84 -4.33 -5.33 -7.57
C TYR A 84 -5.14 -4.42 -6.67
N SER A 85 -4.50 -3.70 -5.74
CA SER A 85 -5.20 -2.97 -4.69
C SER A 85 -6.06 -1.84 -5.26
N LEU A 86 -5.53 -0.95 -6.10
CA LEU A 86 -6.31 0.16 -6.67
C LEU A 86 -7.51 -0.32 -7.51
N PRO A 87 -7.36 -1.24 -8.48
CA PRO A 87 -8.52 -1.75 -9.22
C PRO A 87 -9.59 -2.41 -8.32
N CYS A 88 -9.16 -3.17 -7.31
CA CYS A 88 -10.09 -3.85 -6.41
C CYS A 88 -10.84 -2.87 -5.51
N LEU A 89 -10.18 -1.81 -5.03
CA LEU A 89 -10.73 -0.82 -4.09
C LEU A 89 -11.55 0.28 -4.77
N ASN A 90 -11.37 0.50 -6.08
CA ASN A 90 -12.03 1.57 -6.82
C ASN A 90 -13.57 1.45 -6.77
N GLY A 91 -14.26 2.50 -6.33
CA GLY A 91 -15.72 2.50 -6.18
C GLY A 91 -16.25 1.62 -5.02
N VAL A 92 -15.36 1.09 -4.17
CA VAL A 92 -15.73 0.45 -2.89
C VAL A 92 -15.30 1.34 -1.73
N LEU A 93 -14.06 1.84 -1.75
CA LEU A 93 -13.64 2.88 -0.81
C LEU A 93 -14.31 4.21 -1.15
N ASN A 94 -14.54 5.04 -0.13
CA ASN A 94 -14.86 6.44 -0.35
C ASN A 94 -13.72 7.14 -1.09
N GLN A 95 -14.07 8.18 -1.84
CA GLN A 95 -13.12 8.87 -2.72
C GLN A 95 -11.89 9.39 -1.97
N ASP A 96 -12.06 9.91 -0.75
CA ASP A 96 -10.95 10.45 0.03
C ASP A 96 -9.96 9.35 0.46
N ALA A 97 -10.45 8.20 0.92
CA ALA A 97 -9.55 7.08 1.28
C ALA A 97 -8.89 6.48 0.04
N PHE A 98 -9.61 6.41 -1.07
CA PHE A 98 -9.05 5.91 -2.32
C PHE A 98 -7.93 6.82 -2.83
N THR A 99 -8.16 8.13 -2.89
CA THR A 99 -7.14 9.12 -3.28
C THR A 99 -5.98 9.12 -2.31
N HIS A 100 -6.24 9.06 -0.99
CA HIS A 100 -5.21 8.97 0.03
C HIS A 100 -4.33 7.73 -0.16
N TYR A 101 -4.94 6.54 -0.26
CA TYR A 101 -4.21 5.29 -0.46
C TYR A 101 -3.45 5.26 -1.80
N SER A 102 -3.99 5.89 -2.84
CA SER A 102 -3.33 6.00 -4.15
C SER A 102 -2.00 6.75 -4.09
N LEU A 103 -1.84 7.73 -3.20
CA LEU A 103 -0.56 8.43 -3.00
C LEU A 103 0.55 7.44 -2.61
N LEU A 104 0.23 6.50 -1.70
CA LEU A 104 1.17 5.47 -1.26
C LEU A 104 1.54 4.51 -2.39
N VAL A 105 0.52 4.01 -3.11
CA VAL A 105 0.71 3.06 -4.22
C VAL A 105 1.52 3.68 -5.35
N ASN A 106 1.20 4.90 -5.76
CA ASN A 106 1.90 5.60 -6.82
C ASN A 106 3.35 5.91 -6.44
N SER A 107 3.59 6.40 -5.22
CA SER A 107 4.94 6.65 -4.72
C SER A 107 5.76 5.36 -4.73
N LEU A 108 5.19 4.25 -4.27
CA LEU A 108 5.88 2.96 -4.30
C LEU A 108 6.17 2.50 -5.72
N TYR A 109 5.22 2.63 -6.64
CA TYR A 109 5.42 2.25 -8.04
C TYR A 109 6.63 2.96 -8.65
N VAL A 110 6.77 4.26 -8.38
CA VAL A 110 7.91 5.06 -8.84
C VAL A 110 9.20 4.66 -8.14
N LEU A 111 9.20 4.53 -6.82
CA LEU A 111 10.40 4.20 -6.04
C LEU A 111 10.98 2.81 -6.34
N LEU A 112 10.20 1.92 -6.96
CA LEU A 112 10.66 0.60 -7.39
C LEU A 112 11.04 0.52 -8.87
N LYS A 113 11.02 1.63 -9.62
CA LYS A 113 11.52 1.66 -11.00
C LYS A 113 13.04 1.44 -11.01
N THR A 114 13.54 0.87 -12.10
CA THR A 114 14.98 0.73 -12.35
C THR A 114 15.68 2.06 -12.61
N GLU A 115 14.94 3.01 -13.19
CA GLU A 115 15.41 4.36 -13.47
C GLU A 115 14.36 5.35 -12.97
N ILE A 116 14.79 6.30 -12.15
CA ILE A 116 13.93 7.31 -11.52
C ILE A 116 14.52 8.67 -11.83
N THR A 117 13.72 9.56 -12.41
CA THR A 117 14.13 10.94 -12.65
C THR A 117 14.06 11.76 -11.38
N ALA A 118 14.86 12.83 -11.28
CA ALA A 118 14.82 13.74 -10.14
C ALA A 118 13.42 14.37 -9.92
N ASN A 119 12.66 14.60 -10.99
CA ASN A 119 11.31 15.15 -10.90
C ASN A 119 10.30 14.14 -10.35
N GLU A 120 10.42 12.87 -10.75
CA GLU A 120 9.61 11.78 -10.19
C GLU A 120 9.92 11.56 -8.71
N LEU A 121 11.19 11.62 -8.32
CA LEU A 121 11.61 11.47 -6.94
C LEU A 121 11.05 12.60 -6.06
N LYS A 122 11.12 13.85 -6.56
CA LYS A 122 10.53 15.03 -5.90
C LYS A 122 9.01 14.93 -5.77
N GLN A 123 8.34 14.39 -6.79
CA GLN A 123 6.90 14.15 -6.73
C GLN A 123 6.55 13.10 -5.67
N CYS A 124 7.33 12.02 -5.57
CA CYS A 124 7.14 11.01 -4.52
C CYS A 124 7.31 11.58 -3.12
N GLU A 125 8.30 12.45 -2.91
CA GLU A 125 8.50 13.12 -1.61
C GLU A 125 7.26 13.93 -1.23
N TYR A 126 6.71 14.69 -2.18
CA TYR A 126 5.50 15.48 -1.96
C TYR A 126 4.25 14.61 -1.72
N ASP A 127 4.10 13.51 -2.46
CA ASP A 127 2.98 12.58 -2.32
C ASP A 127 3.03 11.85 -0.98
N LEU A 128 4.21 11.42 -0.53
CA LEU A 128 4.41 10.80 0.79
C LEU A 128 4.20 11.80 1.92
N LEU A 129 4.63 13.05 1.77
CA LEU A 129 4.37 14.10 2.75
C LEU A 129 2.87 14.37 2.91
N LYS A 130 2.14 14.46 1.79
CA LYS A 130 0.67 14.53 1.80
C LYS A 130 0.04 13.31 2.44
N PHE A 131 0.52 12.12 2.08
CA PHE A 131 0.00 10.87 2.61
C PHE A 131 0.11 10.85 4.14
N VAL A 132 1.27 11.17 4.70
CA VAL A 132 1.51 11.18 6.15
C VAL A 132 0.67 12.25 6.85
N GLY A 133 0.57 13.45 6.28
CA GLY A 133 -0.27 14.52 6.83
C GLY A 133 -1.76 14.13 6.89
N TYR A 134 -2.29 13.58 5.79
CA TYR A 134 -3.67 13.09 5.76
C TYR A 134 -3.88 11.85 6.62
N PHE A 135 -2.84 11.02 6.81
CA PHE A 135 -2.94 9.86 7.68
C PHE A 135 -3.29 10.27 9.11
N GLU A 136 -2.62 11.30 9.65
CA GLU A 136 -2.92 11.83 10.99
C GLU A 136 -4.36 12.34 11.09
N VAL A 137 -4.84 13.04 10.06
CA VAL A 137 -6.21 13.57 10.01
C VAL A 137 -7.25 12.46 9.96
N TYR A 138 -7.06 11.45 9.11
CA TYR A 138 -8.07 10.42 8.88
C TYR A 138 -8.09 9.30 9.93
N TYR A 139 -6.92 8.88 10.40
CA TYR A 139 -6.80 7.75 11.33
C TYR A 139 -6.53 8.22 12.77
N GLY A 140 -6.18 9.49 12.96
CA GLY A 140 -5.88 10.10 14.24
C GLY A 140 -4.42 9.93 14.65
N ARG A 141 -3.92 10.89 15.43
CA ARG A 141 -2.53 10.95 15.92
C ARG A 141 -2.06 9.67 16.63
N GLN A 142 -2.95 9.01 17.37
CA GLN A 142 -2.64 7.76 18.08
C GLN A 142 -2.33 6.58 17.14
N LYS A 143 -2.67 6.69 15.85
CA LYS A 143 -2.42 5.67 14.81
C LYS A 143 -1.17 5.97 13.99
N MET A 144 -0.46 7.06 14.28
CA MET A 144 0.80 7.41 13.63
C MET A 144 1.92 6.51 14.14
N THR A 145 2.10 5.36 13.49
CA THR A 145 3.17 4.41 13.83
C THR A 145 4.52 4.88 13.31
N PHE A 146 5.60 4.30 13.86
CA PHE A 146 6.95 4.53 13.37
C PHE A 146 7.05 4.33 11.84
N ASN A 147 6.50 3.24 11.31
CA ASN A 147 6.52 2.95 9.88
C ASN A 147 5.82 4.03 9.04
N VAL A 148 4.77 4.68 9.55
CA VAL A 148 4.09 5.79 8.86
C VAL A 148 4.98 7.02 8.83
N HIS A 149 5.67 7.35 9.93
CA HIS A 149 6.60 8.48 9.95
C HIS A 149 7.83 8.26 9.07
N THR A 150 8.37 7.04 9.05
CA THR A 150 9.55 6.71 8.24
C THR A 150 9.30 6.88 6.74
N LEU A 151 8.04 6.88 6.28
CA LEU A 151 7.69 7.20 4.88
C LEU A 151 8.25 8.55 4.42
N LEU A 152 8.35 9.54 5.31
CA LEU A 152 8.92 10.85 5.00
C LEU A 152 10.41 10.80 4.62
N HIS A 153 11.09 9.73 4.99
CA HIS A 153 12.53 9.56 4.78
C HIS A 153 12.86 8.52 3.71
N ILE A 154 11.86 7.80 3.16
CA ILE A 154 12.10 6.74 2.18
C ILE A 154 12.77 7.28 0.92
N VAL A 155 12.39 8.46 0.46
CA VAL A 155 12.99 9.07 -0.74
C VAL A 155 14.49 9.32 -0.59
N GLN A 156 14.97 9.55 0.64
CA GLN A 156 16.41 9.77 0.91
C GLN A 156 17.22 8.47 0.88
N SER A 157 16.54 7.32 0.84
CA SER A 157 17.17 5.99 0.79
C SER A 157 17.31 5.43 -0.64
N VAL A 158 16.89 6.20 -1.64
CA VAL A 158 16.95 5.90 -3.09
C VAL A 158 17.99 6.78 -3.74
#